data_AF-A0A0G0UBF7-F1
#
_entry.id   AF-A0A0G0UBF7-F1
#
_cell.length_a   1.000
_cell.length_b   1.000
_cell.length_c   1.000
_cell.angle_alpha   90.00
_cell.angle_beta   90.00
_cell.angle_gamma   90.00
#
_symmetry.space_group_name_H-M   'P 1'
#
loop_
_entity.id
_entity.type
_entity.pdbx_description
1 polymer ?
#
loop_
_entity_poly.entity_id
_entity_poly.type
_entity_poly.pdbx_seq_one_letter_code
_entity_poly.pdbx_strand_id
1 'polypeptide(L)'
;MNKIIEIDAKGKKLGRVASEVAVFLMGKNLTNQQRNAIPEISVKITNASKLQIDSKKKKEKDYASFSGYPGGLKKESMEKLIGRKGFREVLKLAIYGMLPSNKLRAKMLNNLTITE
;
A
#
# COMPACT_ATOMS: atom_id res chain seq x y z
N MET A 1 -18.44 -14.67 6.46
CA MET A 1 -18.79 -13.22 6.42
C MET A 1 -17.51 -12.45 6.21
N ASN A 2 -17.38 -11.71 5.11
CA ASN A 2 -16.17 -10.91 4.87
C ASN A 2 -16.04 -9.82 5.94
N LYS A 3 -14.96 -9.88 6.72
CA LYS A 3 -14.69 -8.88 7.75
C LYS A 3 -14.09 -7.64 7.11
N ILE A 4 -14.79 -6.51 7.18
CA ILE A 4 -14.32 -5.22 6.67
C ILE A 4 -13.66 -4.46 7.82
N ILE A 5 -12.41 -4.03 7.61
CA ILE A 5 -11.67 -3.19 8.55
C ILE A 5 -11.49 -1.82 7.91
N GLU A 6 -12.04 -0.78 8.55
CA GLU A 6 -11.88 0.60 8.10
C GLU A 6 -10.76 1.30 8.88
N ILE A 7 -9.88 2.01 8.17
CA ILE A 7 -8.75 2.74 8.74
C ILE A 7 -8.76 4.17 8.22
N ASP A 8 -8.89 5.14 9.13
CA ASP A 8 -8.67 6.55 8.79
C ASP A 8 -7.17 6.87 8.74
N ALA A 9 -6.74 7.43 7.61
CA ALA A 9 -5.36 7.82 7.34
C ALA A 9 -5.06 9.28 7.72
N LYS A 10 -6.07 10.09 8.07
CA LYS A 10 -5.91 11.51 8.41
C LYS A 10 -4.91 11.68 9.56
N GLY A 11 -3.89 12.51 9.34
CA GLY A 11 -2.91 12.85 10.38
C GLY A 11 -1.93 11.73 10.72
N LYS A 12 -2.02 10.55 10.08
CA LYS A 12 -1.11 9.43 10.32
C LYS A 12 0.05 9.43 9.33
N LYS A 13 1.20 8.86 9.74
CA LYS A 13 2.37 8.69 8.89
C LYS A 13 2.15 7.55 7.89
N LEU A 14 2.47 7.79 6.61
CA LEU A 14 2.35 6.82 5.50
C LEU A 14 2.80 5.39 5.87
N GLY A 15 4.03 5.25 6.36
CA GLY A 15 4.61 3.93 6.67
C GLY A 15 3.92 3.20 7.82
N ARG A 16 3.39 3.93 8.81
CA ARG A 16 2.68 3.31 9.93
C ARG A 16 1.34 2.75 9.48
N VAL A 17 0.59 3.53 8.71
CA VAL A 17 -0.69 3.08 8.11
C VAL A 17 -0.45 1.87 7.21
N ALA A 18 0.56 1.93 6.34
CA ALA A 18 0.89 0.81 5.45
C ALA A 18 1.23 -0.48 6.21
N SER A 19 2.01 -0.38 7.30
CA SER A 19 2.39 -1.54 8.12
C SER A 19 1.18 -2.17 8.82
N GLU A 20 0.33 -1.33 9.39
CA GLU A 20 -0.89 -1.76 10.07
C GLU A 20 -1.84 -2.49 9.10
N VAL A 21 -2.06 -1.90 7.92
CA VAL A 21 -2.86 -2.50 6.85
C VAL A 21 -2.27 -3.83 6.38
N ALA A 22 -0.96 -3.92 6.19
CA ALA A 22 -0.31 -5.15 5.75
C ALA A 22 -0.52 -6.31 6.75
N VAL A 23 -0.50 -6.03 8.07
CA VAL A 23 -0.80 -7.02 9.11
C VAL A 23 -2.23 -7.55 8.98
N PHE A 24 -3.20 -6.67 8.72
CA PHE A 24 -4.58 -7.07 8.50
C PHE A 24 -4.77 -7.88 7.21
N LEU A 25 -4.15 -7.46 6.10
CA LEU A 25 -4.22 -8.19 4.82
C LEU A 25 -3.55 -9.56 4.89
N MET A 26 -2.51 -9.73 5.72
CA MET A 26 -1.91 -11.04 6.00
C MET A 26 -2.72 -11.88 6.98
N GLY A 27 -3.76 -11.32 7.59
CA GLY A 27 -4.63 -12.02 8.55
C GLY A 27 -3.95 -12.31 9.88
N LYS A 28 -2.81 -11.67 10.20
CA LYS A 28 -2.04 -11.93 11.43
C LYS A 28 -2.78 -11.57 12.72
N ASN A 29 -3.86 -10.81 12.62
CA ASN A 29 -4.75 -10.50 13.74
C ASN A 29 -5.80 -11.61 14.01
N LEU A 30 -5.88 -12.61 13.13
CA LEU A 30 -6.78 -13.74 13.31
C LEU A 30 -6.03 -14.93 13.91
N THR A 31 -6.69 -15.65 14.82
CA THR A 31 -6.15 -16.88 15.41
C THR A 31 -6.10 -18.03 14.41
N ASN A 32 -6.98 -18.02 13.40
CA ASN A 32 -7.06 -19.02 12.34
C ASN A 32 -6.21 -18.68 11.10
N GLN A 33 -5.17 -17.84 11.26
CA GLN A 33 -4.31 -17.46 10.15
C GLN A 33 -3.59 -18.67 9.54
N GLN A 34 -3.69 -18.80 8.21
CA GLN A 34 -2.96 -19.81 7.44
C GLN A 34 -2.00 -19.13 6.46
N ARG A 35 -0.75 -19.61 6.37
CA ARG A 35 0.28 -19.01 5.50
C ARG A 35 0.04 -19.25 4.01
N ASN A 36 -0.67 -20.32 3.66
CA ASN A 36 -0.98 -20.75 2.30
C ASN A 36 -2.36 -20.29 1.80
N ALA A 37 -3.19 -19.73 2.68
CA ALA A 37 -4.52 -19.24 2.33
C ALA A 37 -4.58 -17.71 2.34
N ILE A 38 -5.57 -17.17 1.64
CA ILE A 38 -5.86 -15.74 1.66
C ILE A 38 -6.90 -15.49 2.76
N PRO A 39 -6.65 -14.58 3.71
CA PRO A 39 -7.63 -14.22 4.72
C PRO A 39 -8.89 -13.60 4.09
N GLU A 40 -10.07 -13.95 4.61
CA GLU A 40 -11.37 -13.35 4.27
C GLU A 40 -11.57 -11.98 4.95
N ILE A 41 -10.57 -11.10 4.78
CA ILE A 41 -10.58 -9.73 5.30
C ILE A 41 -10.47 -8.75 4.13
N SER A 42 -11.27 -7.69 4.18
CA SER A 42 -11.12 -6.52 3.31
C SER A 42 -10.70 -5.32 4.16
N VAL A 43 -9.73 -4.55 3.68
CA VAL A 43 -9.27 -3.34 4.37
C VAL A 43 -9.63 -2.13 3.52
N LYS A 44 -10.31 -1.17 4.13
CA LYS A 44 -10.69 0.09 3.49
C LYS A 44 -9.98 1.24 4.17
N ILE A 45 -9.23 2.01 3.40
CA ILE A 45 -8.51 3.19 3.88
C ILE A 45 -9.23 4.43 3.42
N THR A 46 -9.49 5.35 4.34
CA THR A 46 -10.15 6.64 4.07
C THR A 46 -9.21 7.82 4.31
N ASN A 47 -9.48 8.96 3.65
CA ASN A 47 -8.70 10.20 3.72
C ASN A 47 -7.21 10.03 3.37
N ALA A 48 -6.87 9.25 2.33
CA ALA A 48 -5.48 9.06 1.94
C ALA A 48 -4.77 10.40 1.59
N SER A 49 -5.49 11.39 1.10
CA SER A 49 -5.00 12.75 0.81
C SER A 49 -4.49 13.52 2.03
N LYS A 50 -5.00 13.18 3.22
CA LYS A 50 -4.66 13.84 4.50
C LYS A 50 -3.56 13.11 5.27
N LEU A 51 -2.83 12.21 4.61
CA LEU A 51 -1.67 11.53 5.18
C LEU A 51 -0.55 12.53 5.50
N GLN A 52 0.11 12.31 6.64
CA GLN A 52 1.33 13.02 6.96
C GLN A 52 2.50 12.38 6.21
N ILE A 53 2.98 13.11 5.21
CA ILE A 53 4.23 12.80 4.50
C ILE A 53 5.12 14.03 4.61
N ASP A 54 6.34 13.79 5.09
CA ASP A 54 7.38 14.80 5.17
C ASP A 54 7.65 15.41 3.78
N SER A 55 7.66 16.74 3.69
CA SER A 55 7.89 17.50 2.47
C SER A 55 9.21 17.12 1.80
N LYS A 56 10.26 16.83 2.58
CA LYS A 56 11.55 16.39 2.05
C LYS A 56 11.42 15.04 1.32
N LYS A 57 10.67 14.10 1.92
CA LYS A 57 10.43 12.76 1.33
C LYS A 57 9.59 12.82 0.06
N LYS A 58 8.65 13.75 -0.06
CA LYS A 58 7.87 13.92 -1.29
C LYS A 58 8.76 14.27 -2.50
N LYS A 59 9.82 15.05 -2.26
CA LYS A 59 10.74 15.52 -3.30
C LYS A 59 11.86 14.52 -3.58
N GLU A 60 12.44 13.92 -2.54
CA GLU A 60 13.63 13.07 -2.68
C GLU A 60 13.31 11.60 -2.99
N LYS A 61 12.10 11.12 -2.68
CA LYS A 61 11.77 9.71 -2.89
C LYS A 61 11.41 9.46 -4.34
N ASP A 62 12.28 8.74 -5.04
CA ASP A 62 12.00 8.25 -6.38
C ASP A 62 11.46 6.82 -6.37
N TYR A 63 10.50 6.58 -7.27
CA TYR A 63 10.02 5.27 -7.68
C TYR A 63 10.66 4.90 -9.01
N ALA A 64 11.38 3.77 -9.02
CA ALA A 64 12.06 3.27 -10.21
C ALA A 64 11.32 2.04 -10.78
N SER A 65 11.20 1.98 -12.09
CA SER A 65 10.71 0.81 -12.83
C SER A 65 11.61 0.58 -14.04
N PHE A 66 11.95 -0.68 -14.30
CA PHE A 66 12.82 -1.07 -15.41
C PHE A 66 12.07 -2.01 -16.35
N SER A 67 12.13 -1.73 -17.66
CA SER A 67 11.44 -2.54 -18.67
C SER A 67 12.18 -3.82 -19.07
N GLY A 68 13.47 -3.94 -18.77
CA GLY A 68 14.31 -5.06 -19.22
C GLY A 68 15.29 -4.70 -20.34
N TYR A 69 15.07 -3.59 -21.05
CA TYR A 69 15.93 -3.14 -22.15
C TYR A 69 16.98 -2.13 -21.68
N PRO A 70 18.19 -2.09 -22.29
CA PRO A 70 19.16 -1.01 -22.05
C PRO A 70 18.52 0.37 -22.21
N GLY A 71 18.70 1.26 -21.24
CA GLY A 71 18.05 2.59 -21.21
C GLY A 71 16.58 2.59 -20.76
N GLY A 72 15.98 1.43 -20.47
CA GLY A 72 14.59 1.29 -20.05
C GLY A 72 14.26 1.69 -18.60
N LEU A 73 15.18 2.36 -17.90
CA LEU A 73 14.99 2.76 -16.50
C LEU A 73 14.16 4.05 -16.43
N LYS A 74 12.96 3.94 -15.87
CA LYS A 74 12.09 5.09 -15.57
C LYS A 74 12.15 5.39 -14.09
N LYS A 75 12.40 6.65 -13.73
CA LYS A 75 12.33 7.17 -12.37
C LYS A 75 11.26 8.25 -12.30
N GLU A 76 10.39 8.17 -11.30
CA GLU A 76 9.33 9.14 -11.05
C GLU A 76 9.37 9.52 -9.56
N SER A 77 9.46 10.82 -9.26
CA SER A 77 9.43 11.28 -7.87
C SER A 77 8.06 11.06 -7.24
N MET A 78 8.02 10.91 -5.92
CA MET A 78 6.77 10.72 -5.17
C MET A 78 5.78 11.86 -5.45
N GLU A 79 6.24 13.10 -5.49
CA GLU A 79 5.41 14.26 -5.82
C GLU A 79 4.75 14.14 -7.20
N LYS A 80 5.50 13.74 -8.23
CA LYS A 80 4.95 13.51 -9.59
C LYS A 80 3.95 12.34 -9.60
N LEU A 81 4.27 11.26 -8.90
CA LEU A 81 3.38 10.10 -8.78
C LEU A 81 2.05 10.47 -8.11
N ILE A 82 2.09 11.27 -7.05
CA ILE A 82 0.90 11.78 -6.36
C ILE A 82 0.09 12.65 -7.31
N GLY A 83 0.71 13.57 -8.05
CA GLY A 83 0.02 14.43 -9.00
C GLY A 83 -0.70 13.65 -10.11
N ARG A 84 -0.12 12.53 -10.56
CA ARG A 84 -0.68 11.71 -11.64
C ARG A 84 -1.73 10.70 -11.19
N LYS A 85 -1.53 10.05 -10.04
CA LYS A 85 -2.34 8.89 -9.61
C LYS A 85 -3.01 9.03 -8.24
N GLY A 86 -2.70 10.08 -7.49
CA GLY A 86 -3.21 10.34 -6.14
C GLY A 86 -2.37 9.71 -5.03
N PHE A 87 -2.76 9.98 -3.78
CA PHE A 87 -2.10 9.43 -2.59
C PHE A 87 -2.35 7.92 -2.46
N ARG A 88 -3.44 7.42 -3.05
CA ARG A 88 -3.75 5.98 -3.07
C ARG A 88 -2.63 5.13 -3.65
N GLU A 89 -1.96 5.59 -4.70
CA GLU A 89 -0.94 4.79 -5.38
C GLU A 89 0.33 4.68 -4.54
N VAL A 90 0.72 5.78 -3.90
CA VAL A 90 1.86 5.81 -2.96
C VAL A 90 1.62 4.82 -1.82
N LEU A 91 0.42 4.83 -1.25
CA LEU A 91 0.02 3.93 -0.17
C LEU A 91 -0.04 2.47 -0.63
N LYS A 92 -0.61 2.23 -1.82
CA LYS A 92 -0.66 0.90 -2.44
C LYS A 92 0.73 0.32 -2.67
N LEU A 93 1.67 1.10 -3.18
CA LEU A 93 3.07 0.69 -3.38
C LEU A 93 3.77 0.40 -2.05
N ALA A 94 3.53 1.22 -1.03
CA ALA A 94 4.06 0.98 0.32
C ALA A 94 3.54 -0.33 0.91
N ILE A 95 2.23 -0.58 0.84
CA ILE A 95 1.60 -1.82 1.33
C ILE A 95 2.09 -3.02 0.52
N TYR A 96 2.20 -2.90 -0.80
CA TYR A 96 2.69 -3.98 -1.66
C TYR A 96 4.11 -4.43 -1.28
N GLY A 97 4.98 -3.47 -0.93
CA GLY A 97 6.33 -3.76 -0.45
C GLY A 97 6.38 -4.46 0.92
N MET A 98 5.33 -4.32 1.73
CA MET A 98 5.23 -4.94 3.07
C MET A 98 4.62 -6.35 3.03
N LEU A 99 4.05 -6.77 1.90
CA LEU A 99 3.49 -8.11 1.73
C LEU A 99 4.57 -9.11 1.28
N PRO A 100 4.50 -10.39 1.72
CA PRO A 100 5.43 -11.43 1.29
C PRO A 100 5.48 -11.58 -0.23
N SER A 101 6.67 -11.73 -0.80
CA SER A 101 6.84 -11.90 -2.25
C SER A 101 6.43 -13.30 -2.72
N ASN A 102 5.14 -13.52 -2.90
CA ASN A 102 4.59 -14.78 -3.39
C ASN A 102 3.39 -14.55 -4.33
N LYS A 103 2.81 -15.64 -4.86
CA LYS A 103 1.62 -15.59 -5.74
C LYS A 103 0.36 -15.06 -5.04
N LEU A 104 0.30 -15.13 -3.71
CA LEU A 104 -0.83 -14.63 -2.92
C LEU A 104 -0.82 -13.11 -2.76
N ARG A 105 0.36 -12.46 -2.88
CA ARG A 105 0.52 -11.01 -2.72
C ARG A 105 -0.44 -10.19 -3.56
N ALA A 106 -0.56 -10.52 -4.85
CA ALA A 106 -1.47 -9.81 -5.76
C ALA A 106 -2.93 -9.99 -5.35
N LYS A 107 -3.30 -11.20 -4.91
CA LYS A 107 -4.67 -11.51 -4.46
C LYS A 107 -5.00 -10.81 -3.14
N MET A 108 -4.07 -10.77 -2.18
CA MET A 108 -4.22 -10.01 -0.94
C MET A 108 -4.38 -8.52 -1.21
N LEU A 109 -3.65 -7.98 -2.20
CA LEU A 109 -3.77 -6.57 -2.57
C LEU A 109 -5.15 -6.23 -3.18
N ASN A 110 -5.85 -7.19 -3.79
CA ASN A 110 -7.20 -6.96 -4.30
C ASN A 110 -8.23 -6.74 -3.18
N ASN A 111 -7.94 -7.19 -1.96
CA ASN A 111 -8.79 -6.97 -0.79
C ASN A 111 -8.61 -5.56 -0.18
N LEU A 112 -7.74 -4.74 -0.76
CA LEU A 112 -7.47 -3.37 -0.32
C LEU A 112 -8.28 -2.38 -1.15
N THR A 113 -9.12 -1.59 -0.48
CA THR A 113 -9.80 -0.45 -1.08
C THR A 113 -9.24 0.84 -0.48
N ILE A 114 -8.88 1.81 -1.33
CA ILE A 114 -8.35 3.11 -0.87
C ILE A 114 -9.19 4.21 -1.48
N THR A 115 -9.68 5.11 -0.64
CA THR A 115 -10.29 6.37 -1.03
C THR A 115 -9.35 7.53 -0.71
N GLU A 116 -9.36 8.56 -1.55
CA GLU A 116 -8.59 9.79 -1.33
C GLU A 116 -9.04 10.56 -0.08
#